data_AF-A0A841HQR0-F1
#
_entry.id   AF-A0A841HQR0-F1
#
_cell.length_a   1.000
_cell.length_b   1.000
_cell.length_c   1.000
_cell.angle_alpha   90.00
_cell.angle_beta   90.00
_cell.angle_gamma   90.00
#
_symmetry.space_group_name_H-M   'P 1'
#
loop_
_entity.id
_entity.type
_entity.pdbx_description
1 polymer ?
#
loop_
_entity_poly.entity_id
_entity_poly.type
_entity_poly.pdbx_seq_one_letter_code
_entity_poly.pdbx_strand_id
1 'polypeptide(L)'
;MKANVETPGVASLKGLGPKSSAALRTIGISTIEDLRARDPFDVYAELRLKVPGTSLNFLYGLIGAIEDVHWQEIENTRRTAILLRLDEMGIAPR
;
A
#
# COMPACT_ATOMS: atom_id res chain seq x y z
N MET A 1 -2.43 -2.15 35.55
CA MET A 1 -3.03 -2.75 34.33
C MET A 1 -2.66 -1.85 33.16
N LYS A 2 -1.72 -2.26 32.30
CA LYS A 2 -1.48 -1.57 31.03
C LYS A 2 -2.26 -2.34 29.97
N ALA A 3 -3.20 -1.69 29.31
CA ALA A 3 -3.92 -2.26 28.18
C ALA A 3 -2.89 -2.59 27.10
N ASN A 4 -2.69 -3.87 26.83
CA ASN A 4 -1.96 -4.33 25.66
C ASN A 4 -2.89 -4.07 24.47
N VAL A 5 -2.83 -2.88 23.89
CA VAL A 5 -3.51 -2.59 22.63
C VAL A 5 -2.74 -3.37 21.58
N GLU A 6 -3.22 -4.57 21.27
CA GLU A 6 -2.71 -5.37 20.17
C GLU A 6 -2.97 -4.58 18.89
N THR A 7 -1.92 -3.95 18.38
CA THR A 7 -1.94 -3.26 17.11
C THR A 7 -2.33 -4.29 16.03
N PRO A 8 -3.42 -4.08 15.29
CA PRO A 8 -3.86 -5.04 14.29
C PRO A 8 -2.75 -5.18 13.22
N GLY A 9 -2.16 -6.38 13.09
CA GLY A 9 -1.11 -6.64 12.10
C GLY A 9 -1.60 -6.49 10.67
N VAL A 10 -0.71 -6.43 9.66
CA VAL A 10 -1.10 -6.19 8.24
C VAL A 10 -2.22 -7.12 7.71
N ALA A 11 -2.45 -8.29 8.33
CA ALA A 11 -3.53 -9.21 7.97
C ALA A 11 -4.95 -8.69 8.29
N SER A 12 -5.09 -7.67 9.15
CA SER A 12 -6.37 -7.03 9.50
C SER A 12 -6.60 -5.70 8.77
N LEU A 13 -5.74 -5.34 7.83
CA LEU A 13 -5.95 -4.18 6.97
C LEU A 13 -7.13 -4.45 6.05
N LYS A 14 -8.26 -3.79 6.31
CA LYS A 14 -9.38 -3.76 5.37
C LYS A 14 -8.83 -3.31 4.01
N GLY A 15 -9.00 -4.15 2.99
CA GLY A 15 -8.58 -3.85 1.61
C GLY A 15 -7.25 -4.48 1.13
N LEU A 16 -6.45 -5.12 2.00
CA LEU A 16 -5.22 -5.81 1.59
C LEU A 16 -5.28 -7.31 1.89
N GLY A 17 -5.22 -8.13 0.84
CA GLY A 17 -5.23 -9.59 0.95
C GLY A 17 -3.91 -10.18 1.46
N PRO A 18 -3.87 -11.48 1.81
CA PRO A 18 -2.72 -12.13 2.45
C PRO A 18 -1.42 -12.04 1.63
N LYS A 19 -1.51 -12.03 0.30
CA LYS A 19 -0.36 -11.83 -0.60
C LYS A 19 0.23 -10.43 -0.45
N SER A 20 -0.61 -9.40 -0.37
CA SER A 20 -0.17 -8.02 -0.17
C SER A 20 0.45 -7.84 1.21
N SER A 21 -0.14 -8.46 2.24
CA SER A 21 0.43 -8.44 3.59
C SER A 21 1.80 -9.14 3.65
N ALA A 22 1.98 -10.25 2.94
CA ALA A 22 3.27 -10.93 2.85
C ALA A 22 4.31 -10.08 2.11
N ALA A 23 3.92 -9.44 1.01
CA ALA A 23 4.78 -8.52 0.26
C ALA A 23 5.26 -7.34 1.12
N LEU A 24 4.36 -6.71 1.88
CA LEU A 24 4.67 -5.61 2.78
C LEU A 24 5.69 -6.00 3.87
N ARG A 25 5.60 -7.22 4.41
CA ARG A 25 6.58 -7.70 5.38
C ARG A 25 8.00 -7.80 4.80
N THR A 26 8.14 -8.04 3.49
CA THR A 26 9.47 -8.11 2.84
C THR A 26 10.20 -6.76 2.80
N ILE A 27 9.47 -5.67 3.00
CA ILE A 27 10.00 -4.30 3.09
C ILE A 27 9.86 -3.72 4.50
N GLY A 28 9.69 -4.58 5.50
CA GLY A 28 9.66 -4.19 6.91
C GLY A 28 8.34 -3.60 7.41
N ILE A 29 7.27 -3.65 6.62
CA ILE A 29 5.94 -3.14 7.02
C ILE A 29 5.13 -4.29 7.61
N SER A 30 4.87 -4.24 8.92
CA SER A 30 4.19 -5.31 9.68
C SER A 30 2.89 -4.85 10.36
N THR A 31 2.65 -3.55 10.43
CA THR A 31 1.45 -2.94 11.02
C THR A 31 0.84 -1.88 10.11
N ILE A 32 -0.39 -1.43 10.42
CA ILE A 32 -0.98 -0.28 9.71
C ILE A 32 -0.21 1.01 10.01
N GLU A 33 0.35 1.13 11.21
CA GLU A 33 1.14 2.26 11.66
C GLU A 33 2.44 2.36 10.87
N ASP A 34 3.12 1.23 10.63
CA ASP A 34 4.31 1.18 9.76
C ASP A 34 3.97 1.67 8.34
N LEU A 35 2.80 1.27 7.83
CA LEU A 35 2.35 1.67 6.51
C LEU A 35 2.01 3.16 6.48
N ARG A 36 1.29 3.68 7.48
CA ARG A 36 0.93 5.10 7.61
C ARG A 36 2.13 6.02 7.82
N ALA A 37 3.22 5.48 8.36
CA ALA A 37 4.47 6.22 8.55
C ALA A 37 5.27 6.42 7.25
N ARG A 38 4.84 5.82 6.12
CA ARG A 38 5.53 5.89 4.83
C ARG A 38 4.62 6.47 3.75
N ASP A 39 5.23 7.12 2.77
CA ASP A 39 4.51 7.53 1.56
C ASP A 39 4.13 6.28 0.73
N PRO A 40 2.86 6.12 0.31
CA PRO A 40 2.42 4.93 -0.41
C PRO A 40 3.08 4.74 -1.79
N PHE A 41 3.53 5.82 -2.44
CA PHE A 41 4.25 5.74 -3.70
C PHE A 41 5.67 5.22 -3.50
N ASP A 42 6.34 5.61 -2.41
CA ASP A 42 7.66 5.07 -2.04
C ASP A 42 7.57 3.59 -1.67
N VAL A 43 6.52 3.21 -0.93
CA VAL A 43 6.23 1.81 -0.60
C VAL A 43 6.02 0.99 -1.88
N TYR A 44 5.24 1.51 -2.83
CA TYR A 44 5.03 0.88 -4.12
C TYR A 44 6.33 0.76 -4.93
N ALA A 45 7.16 1.81 -4.96
CA ALA A 45 8.45 1.80 -5.63
C ALA A 45 9.38 0.71 -5.07
N GLU A 46 9.49 0.60 -3.75
CA GLU A 46 10.30 -0.44 -3.11
C GLU A 46 9.77 -1.85 -3.40
N LEU A 47 8.44 -2.04 -3.38
CA LEU A 47 7.80 -3.31 -3.70
C LEU A 47 8.02 -3.71 -5.17
N ARG A 48 8.01 -2.77 -6.12
CA ARG A 48 8.32 -3.06 -7.53
C ARG A 48 9.73 -3.64 -7.70
N LEU A 49 10.67 -3.27 -6.84
CA LEU A 49 12.05 -3.78 -6.89
C LEU A 49 12.18 -5.17 -6.27
N LYS A 50 11.46 -5.45 -5.17
CA LYS A 50 11.61 -6.71 -4.41
C LYS A 50 10.59 -7.79 -4.74
N VAL A 51 9.42 -7.40 -5.24
CA VAL A 51 8.27 -8.28 -5.46
C VAL A 51 7.85 -8.19 -6.94
N PRO A 52 8.35 -9.10 -7.79
CA PRO A 52 7.96 -9.16 -9.19
C PRO A 52 6.44 -9.27 -9.35
N GLY A 53 5.89 -8.52 -10.31
CA GLY A 53 4.45 -8.47 -10.54
C GLY A 53 3.67 -7.58 -9.58
N THR A 54 4.34 -6.70 -8.81
CA THR A 54 3.66 -5.64 -8.06
C THR A 54 2.90 -4.72 -9.03
N SER A 55 1.56 -4.79 -8.97
CA SER A 55 0.66 -4.13 -9.92
C SER A 55 0.16 -2.78 -9.41
N LEU A 56 -0.40 -1.97 -10.30
CA LEU A 56 -1.00 -0.67 -9.94
C LEU A 56 -2.15 -0.82 -8.91
N ASN A 57 -2.88 -1.95 -8.95
CA ASN A 57 -3.90 -2.27 -7.94
C ASN A 57 -3.32 -2.40 -6.53
N PHE A 58 -2.04 -2.78 -6.41
CA PHE A 58 -1.36 -2.78 -5.12
C PHE A 58 -1.29 -1.36 -4.56
N LEU A 59 -0.90 -0.38 -5.37
CA LEU A 59 -0.84 1.02 -4.95
C LEU A 59 -2.23 1.56 -4.57
N TYR A 60 -3.28 1.24 -5.32
CA TYR A 60 -4.65 1.60 -4.92
C TYR A 60 -5.04 0.98 -3.57
N GLY A 61 -4.66 -0.28 -3.34
CA GLY A 61 -4.85 -0.95 -2.05
C GLY A 61 -4.09 -0.28 -0.91
N LEU A 62 -2.85 0.19 -1.14
CA LEU A 62 -2.07 0.93 -0.13
C LEU A 62 -2.76 2.23 0.26
N ILE A 63 -3.15 3.02 -0.73
CA ILE A 63 -3.82 4.30 -0.52
C ILE A 63 -5.16 4.08 0.19
N GLY A 64 -5.96 3.11 -0.28
CA GLY A 64 -7.22 2.75 0.36
C GLY A 64 -7.06 2.28 1.81
N ALA A 65 -6.03 1.49 2.11
CA ALA A 65 -5.76 1.03 3.47
C ALA A 65 -5.32 2.18 4.42
N ILE A 66 -4.55 3.15 3.91
CA ILE A 66 -4.11 4.32 4.68
C ILE A 66 -5.30 5.24 4.98
N GLU A 67 -6.12 5.51 3.96
CA GLU A 67 -7.22 6.48 4.00
C GLU A 67 -8.56 5.89 4.49
N ASP A 68 -8.65 4.58 4.73
CA ASP A 68 -9.89 3.85 5.04
C ASP A 68 -10.95 3.98 3.93
N VAL A 69 -10.50 3.93 2.67
CA VAL A 69 -11.32 4.03 1.45
C VAL A 69 -11.20 2.76 0.62
N HIS A 70 -12.28 2.31 0.00
CA HIS A 70 -12.22 1.13 -0.87
C HIS A 70 -11.34 1.40 -2.10
N TRP A 71 -10.42 0.48 -2.42
CA TRP A 71 -9.42 0.68 -3.48
C TRP A 71 -10.02 1.02 -4.86
N GLN A 72 -11.22 0.48 -5.18
CA GLN A 72 -11.92 0.80 -6.43
C GLN A 72 -12.35 2.26 -6.51
N GLU A 73 -12.63 2.91 -5.38
CA GLU A 73 -12.94 4.33 -5.36
C GLU A 73 -11.70 5.15 -5.71
N ILE A 74 -10.53 4.75 -5.18
CA ILE A 74 -9.24 5.35 -5.54
C ILE A 74 -8.95 5.18 -7.04
N GLU A 75 -9.13 3.96 -7.57
CA GLU A 75 -8.95 3.69 -9.00
C GLU A 75 -9.87 4.59 -9.85
N ASN A 76 -11.16 4.67 -9.51
CA ASN A 76 -12.13 5.37 -10.33
C ASN A 76 -11.99 6.90 -10.27
N THR A 77 -11.55 7.45 -9.13
CA THR A 77 -11.52 8.91 -8.90
C THR A 77 -10.15 9.54 -9.06
N ARG A 78 -9.07 8.78 -8.84
CA ARG A 78 -7.70 9.33 -8.69
C ARG A 78 -6.67 8.70 -9.61
N ARG A 79 -7.04 7.73 -10.46
CA ARG A 79 -6.11 7.03 -11.37
C ARG A 79 -5.20 7.97 -12.17
N THR A 80 -5.75 9.01 -12.80
CA THR A 80 -4.95 9.94 -13.62
C THR A 80 -3.88 10.65 -12.79
N ALA A 81 -4.24 11.16 -11.61
CA ALA A 81 -3.30 11.82 -10.72
C ALA A 81 -2.21 10.86 -10.20
N ILE A 82 -2.59 9.62 -9.90
CA ILE A 82 -1.65 8.57 -9.48
C ILE A 82 -0.66 8.25 -10.61
N LEU A 83 -1.14 8.07 -11.85
CA LEU A 83 -0.28 7.79 -13.00
C LEU A 83 0.69 8.93 -13.29
N LEU A 84 0.23 10.18 -13.20
CA LEU A 84 1.09 11.35 -13.37
C LEU A 84 2.21 11.38 -12.32
N ARG A 85 1.88 11.14 -11.04
CA ARG A 85 2.88 11.07 -9.98
C ARG A 85 3.88 9.93 -10.17
N LEU A 86 3.42 8.77 -10.65
CA LEU A 86 4.32 7.66 -10.97
C LEU A 86 5.24 7.97 -12.16
N ASP A 87 4.76 8.75 -13.13
CA ASP A 87 5.54 9.23 -14.27
C ASP A 87 6.62 10.22 -13.83
N GLU A 88 6.28 11.17 -12.95
CA GLU A 88 7.24 12.09 -12.31
C GLU A 88 8.34 11.34 -11.54
N MET A 89 7.99 10.21 -10.92
CA MET A 89 8.94 9.32 -10.25
C MET A 89 9.73 8.41 -11.21
N GLY A 90 9.43 8.43 -12.51
CA GLY A 90 10.05 7.57 -13.52
C GLY A 90 9.67 6.08 -13.41
N ILE A 91 8.58 5.77 -12.70
CA ILE A 91 8.12 4.41 -12.40
C ILE A 91 6.66 4.17 -12.82
N ALA A 92 6.13 4.95 -13.77
CA ALA A 92 4.84 4.66 -14.37
C ALA A 92 4.84 3.23 -14.98
N PRO A 93 3.77 2.44 -14.77
CA PRO A 93 3.60 1.19 -15.51
C PRO A 93 3.43 1.51 -17.00
N ARG A 94 4.16 0.78 -17.85
CA ARG A 94 4.03 0.86 -19.31
C ARG A 94 2.88 0.00 -19.81
#